data_AF-A0A7D3WTT4-F1
#
_entry.id   AF-A0A7D3WTT4-F1
#
_cell.length_a   1.000
_cell.length_b   1.000
_cell.length_c   1.000
_cell.angle_alpha   90.00
_cell.angle_beta   90.00
_cell.angle_gamma   90.00
#
_symmetry.space_group_name_H-M   'P 1'
#
loop_
_entity.id
_entity.type
_entity.pdbx_description
1 polymer ?
#
loop_
_entity_poly.entity_id
_entity_poly.type
_entity_poly.pdbx_seq_one_letter_code
_entity_poly.pdbx_strand_id
1 'polypeptide(L)' 'MKNLFLTALAGLALTTACKKSDNSTTPAPMQVTGTLSAANETPATSATSATGSFTGTYDPNTKVLSYTITFSG' A
#
# COMPACT_ATOMS: atom_id res chain seq x y z
N MET A 1 -11.22 -20.40 -49.63
CA MET A 1 -11.10 -19.01 -49.15
C MET A 1 -11.97 -18.86 -47.89
N LYS A 2 -11.44 -19.30 -46.76
CA LYS A 2 -12.16 -19.57 -45.49
C LYS A 2 -11.78 -18.56 -44.39
N ASN A 3 -10.96 -17.54 -44.66
CA ASN A 3 -10.17 -16.92 -43.60
C ASN A 3 -10.24 -15.37 -43.55
N LEU A 4 -11.18 -14.71 -44.24
CA LEU A 4 -11.16 -13.24 -44.33
C LEU A 4 -12.26 -12.51 -43.54
N PHE A 5 -13.24 -13.20 -42.94
CA PHE A 5 -14.29 -12.57 -42.14
C PHE A 5 -14.08 -12.64 -40.62
N LEU A 6 -13.06 -13.36 -40.14
CA LEU A 6 -12.79 -13.50 -38.69
C LEU A 6 -11.79 -12.47 -38.12
N THR A 7 -11.14 -11.68 -38.97
CA THR A 7 -10.06 -10.76 -38.54
C THR A 7 -10.53 -9.35 -38.20
N ALA A 8 -11.78 -8.99 -38.51
CA ALA A 8 -12.30 -7.64 -38.24
C ALA A 8 -12.82 -7.45 -36.79
N LEU A 9 -13.10 -8.54 -36.05
CA LEU A 9 -13.63 -8.45 -34.68
C LEU A 9 -12.54 -8.37 -33.60
N ALA A 10 -11.28 -8.63 -33.95
CA ALA A 10 -10.14 -8.60 -33.01
C ALA A 10 -9.52 -7.20 -32.82
N GLY A 11 -9.88 -6.22 -33.66
CA GLY A 11 -9.33 -4.86 -33.61
C GLY A 11 -9.99 -3.92 -32.59
N LEU A 12 -11.19 -4.27 -32.10
CA LEU A 12 -11.97 -3.39 -31.21
C LEU A 12 -11.69 -3.58 -29.72
N ALA A 13 -10.77 -4.48 -29.34
CA ALA A 13 -10.49 -4.80 -27.93
C ALA A 13 -9.31 -4.03 -27.32
N LEU A 14 -8.54 -3.27 -28.12
CA LEU A 14 -7.33 -2.58 -27.63
C LEU A 14 -7.57 -1.11 -27.21
N THR A 15 -8.77 -0.56 -27.42
CA THR A 15 -9.10 0.84 -27.06
C THR A 15 -9.78 0.96 -25.68
N THR A 16 -10.01 -0.16 -24.99
CA THR A 16 -10.27 -0.17 -23.53
C THR A 16 -8.98 -0.01 -22.72
N ALA A 17 -7.90 0.49 -23.34
CA ALA A 17 -6.82 1.17 -22.64
C ALA A 17 -7.47 2.07 -21.60
N CYS A 18 -7.30 1.67 -20.33
CA CYS A 18 -8.01 2.19 -19.18
C CYS A 18 -8.23 3.69 -19.35
N LYS A 19 -9.48 4.11 -19.53
CA LYS A 19 -9.85 5.48 -19.22
C LYS A 19 -9.62 5.59 -17.72
N LYS A 20 -8.39 5.89 -17.30
CA LYS A 20 -8.14 6.37 -15.96
C LYS A 20 -8.79 7.74 -15.98
N SER A 21 -10.07 7.79 -15.64
CA SER A 21 -10.70 9.02 -15.23
C SER A 21 -9.80 9.56 -14.13
N ASP A 22 -9.11 10.65 -14.41
CA ASP A 22 -8.29 11.36 -13.43
C ASP A 22 -9.25 11.92 -12.38
N ASN A 23 -9.66 11.04 -11.46
CA ASN A 23 -10.14 11.50 -10.18
C ASN A 23 -8.87 11.95 -9.47
N SER A 24 -8.58 13.24 -9.54
CA SER A 24 -7.63 13.90 -8.66
C SER A 24 -8.22 13.85 -7.25
N THR A 25 -8.23 12.65 -6.67
CA THR A 25 -8.56 12.46 -5.27
C THR A 25 -7.32 12.90 -4.52
N THR A 26 -7.43 14.02 -3.81
CA THR A 26 -6.45 14.41 -2.79
C THR A 26 -6.13 13.17 -1.95
N PRO A 27 -4.86 12.73 -1.90
CA PRO A 27 -4.51 11.52 -1.17
C PRO A 27 -4.95 11.65 0.29
N ALA A 28 -5.72 10.66 0.77
CA ALA A 28 -6.25 10.67 2.13
C ALA A 28 -5.17 10.28 3.14
N PRO A 29 -5.25 10.73 4.41
CA PRO A 29 -4.38 10.25 5.48
C PRO A 29 -4.46 8.73 5.64
N MET A 30 -3.32 8.10 5.92
CA MET A 30 -3.16 6.65 6.05
C MET A 30 -2.81 6.30 7.49
N GLN A 31 -3.51 5.34 8.09
CA GLN A 31 -3.14 4.81 9.41
C GLN A 31 -2.14 3.66 9.27
N VAL A 32 -1.17 3.62 10.17
CA VAL A 32 -0.16 2.57 10.27
C VAL A 32 -0.09 2.13 11.73
N THR A 33 -0.25 0.83 11.96
CA THR A 33 -0.15 0.23 13.29
C THR A 33 0.85 -0.92 13.27
N GLY A 34 1.53 -1.14 14.38
CA GLY A 34 2.47 -2.26 14.52
C GLY A 34 2.75 -2.60 15.97
N THR A 35 3.30 -3.80 16.18
CA THR A 35 3.85 -4.24 17.47
C THR A 35 5.36 -4.30 17.37
N LEU A 36 6.03 -3.91 18.44
CA LEU A 36 7.48 -3.94 18.58
C LEU A 36 7.84 -5.10 19.51
N SER A 37 8.71 -5.99 19.05
CA SER A 37 9.31 -7.06 19.84
C SER A 37 10.70 -7.39 19.31
N ALA A 38 11.54 -8.03 20.13
CA ALA A 38 12.88 -8.45 19.73
C ALA A 38 12.88 -9.41 18.52
N ALA A 39 11.77 -10.14 18.32
CA ALA A 39 11.57 -11.00 17.15
C ALA A 39 11.37 -10.21 15.84
N ASN A 40 11.02 -8.93 15.91
CA ASN A 40 10.86 -8.04 14.75
C ASN A 40 12.17 -7.36 14.34
N GLU A 41 13.26 -7.54 15.08
CA GLU A 41 14.59 -7.05 14.70
C GLU A 41 15.19 -7.89 13.57
N THR A 42 16.15 -7.33 12.84
CA THR A 42 16.92 -8.07 11.83
C THR A 42 18.40 -7.85 12.08
N PRO A 43 19.14 -8.86 12.60
CA PRO A 43 18.67 -10.20 12.95
C PRO A 43 17.75 -10.20 14.18
N ALA A 44 16.83 -11.17 14.24
CA ALA A 44 15.96 -11.33 15.40
C ALA A 44 16.79 -11.70 16.64
N THR A 45 16.45 -11.11 17.79
CA THR A 45 17.13 -11.38 19.06
C THR A 45 16.15 -11.90 20.11
N SER A 46 16.65 -12.69 21.06
CA SER A 46 15.88 -13.13 22.24
C SER A 46 16.37 -12.45 23.52
N ALA A 47 17.12 -11.36 23.38
CA ALA A 47 17.85 -10.73 24.49
C ALA A 47 16.95 -9.94 25.45
N THR A 48 15.68 -9.71 25.09
CA THR A 48 14.75 -8.92 25.91
C THR A 48 13.31 -9.41 25.73
N SER A 49 12.53 -9.31 26.82
CA SER A 49 11.06 -9.48 26.82
C SER A 49 10.32 -8.15 26.63
N ALA A 50 11.03 -7.05 26.39
CA ALA A 50 10.42 -5.77 26.14
C ALA A 50 9.53 -5.82 24.88
N THR A 51 8.38 -5.18 24.98
CA THR A 51 7.38 -5.08 23.91
C THR A 51 6.94 -3.64 23.74
N GLY A 52 6.33 -3.35 22.60
CA GLY A 52 5.70 -2.06 22.39
C GLY A 52 4.61 -2.11 21.33
N SER A 53 3.86 -1.01 21.22
CA SER A 53 2.89 -0.78 20.18
C SER A 53 3.15 0.56 19.51
N PHE A 54 2.97 0.60 18.20
CA PHE A 54 3.10 1.77 17.35
C PHE A 54 1.73 2.08 16.73
N THR A 55 1.32 3.34 16.78
CA THR A 55 0.17 3.84 16.01
C THR A 55 0.55 5.17 15.39
N GLY A 56 0.46 5.27 14.06
CA GLY A 56 0.80 6.45 13.28
C GLY A 56 -0.28 6.81 12.27
N THR A 57 -0.38 8.09 11.95
CA THR A 57 -1.16 8.61 10.83
C THR A 57 -0.23 9.41 9.93
N TYR A 58 -0.11 8.98 8.68
CA TYR A 58 0.64 9.68 7.65
C TYR A 58 -0.31 10.51 6.79
N ASP A 59 -0.10 11.82 6.75
CA ASP A 59 -0.79 12.70 5.81
C ASP A 59 0.07 12.88 4.55
N PRO A 60 -0.34 12.31 3.40
CA PRO A 60 0.40 12.44 2.14
C PRO A 60 0.38 13.86 1.56
N ASN A 61 -0.51 14.76 2.01
CA ASN A 61 -0.55 16.14 1.55
C ASN A 61 0.58 16.95 2.20
N THR A 62 0.68 16.88 3.53
CA THR A 62 1.71 17.59 4.31
C THR A 62 3.02 16.81 4.44
N LYS A 63 3.04 15.52 4.07
CA LYS A 63 4.18 14.60 4.28
C LYS A 63 4.55 14.43 5.76
N VAL A 64 3.59 14.63 6.66
CA VAL A 64 3.77 14.50 8.11
C VAL A 64 3.31 13.13 8.57
N LEU A 65 4.16 12.44 9.35
CA LEU A 65 3.80 11.25 10.12
C LEU A 65 3.64 11.64 11.60
N SER A 66 2.41 11.65 12.09
CA SER A 66 2.12 11.81 13.52
C SER A 66 1.98 10.43 14.15
N TYR A 67 2.71 10.13 15.22
CA TYR A 67 2.70 8.80 15.81
C TYR A 67 2.78 8.80 17.33
N THR A 68 2.32 7.71 17.93
CA THR A 68 2.46 7.38 19.35
C THR A 68 3.10 6.00 19.46
N ILE A 69 4.07 5.88 20.35
CA ILE A 69 4.67 4.59 20.70
C ILE A 69 4.49 4.35 22.18
N THR A 70 3.96 3.19 22.53
CA THR A 70 3.89 2.71 23.91
C THR A 70 4.90 1.59 24.08
N PHE A 71 5.71 1.64 25.13
CA PHE A 71 6.71 0.61 25.44
C PHE A 71 6.47 0.05 26.83
N SER A 72 6.72 -1.25 26.99
CA SER A 72 6.67 -1.97 28.25
C SER A 72 7.79 -2.99 28.28
N GLY A 73 8.60 -3.00 29.34
CA GLY A 73 9.75 -3.90 29.50
C GLY A 73 10.19 -3.99 30.94
#